data_AF-A0A964YN41-F1
#
_entry.id   AF-A0A964YN41-F1
#
_cell.length_a   1.000
_cell.length_b   1.000
_cell.length_c   1.000
_cell.angle_alpha   90.00
_cell.angle_beta   90.00
_cell.angle_gamma   90.00
#
_symmetry.space_group_name_H-M   'P 1'
#
loop_
_entity.id
_entity.type
_entity.pdbx_description
1 polymer ?
#
loop_
_entity_poly.entity_id
_entity_poly.type
_entity_poly.pdbx_seq_one_letter_code
_entity_poly.pdbx_strand_id
1 'polypeptide(L)'
;MVYYRPGMLAPSREGFTNYFLENAGGYGKGYEPIGNFDSKDVMPKNGVSAWRYTAPNEKLMGPEFEPGPDSLFIFKNNQCKPECCGASFSCGSGCVCTTPEQRQLIAGRGGNRTSPAGDF
;
A
#
# COMPACT_ATOMS: atom_id res chain seq x y z
N MET A 1 -13.80 -44.55 -23.47
CA MET A 1 -14.31 -43.98 -22.20
C MET A 1 -13.31 -42.95 -21.71
N VAL A 2 -13.70 -41.68 -21.64
CA VAL A 2 -12.87 -40.59 -21.10
C VAL A 2 -13.43 -40.26 -19.72
N TYR A 3 -12.64 -40.41 -18.67
CA TYR A 3 -13.05 -40.09 -17.30
C TYR A 3 -12.84 -38.60 -17.04
N TYR A 4 -13.93 -37.86 -16.84
CA TYR A 4 -13.90 -36.51 -16.25
C TYR A 4 -13.77 -36.63 -14.73
N ARG A 5 -12.74 -36.02 -14.14
CA ARG A 5 -12.66 -35.77 -12.69
C ARG A 5 -13.39 -34.47 -12.36
N PRO A 6 -14.48 -34.49 -11.57
CA PRO A 6 -15.12 -33.27 -11.09
C PRO A 6 -14.48 -32.85 -9.77
N GLY A 7 -14.07 -31.59 -9.63
CA GLY A 7 -13.61 -31.10 -8.33
C GLY A 7 -12.80 -29.81 -8.35
N MET A 8 -13.51 -28.69 -8.50
CA MET A 8 -13.17 -27.37 -7.92
C MET A 8 -12.01 -26.60 -8.54
N LEU A 9 -12.28 -25.98 -9.69
CA LEU A 9 -11.77 -24.64 -9.99
C LEU A 9 -12.37 -23.67 -8.96
N ALA A 10 -11.71 -23.47 -7.83
CA ALA A 10 -11.85 -22.20 -7.14
C ALA A 10 -11.25 -21.14 -8.07
N PRO A 11 -11.97 -20.05 -8.44
CA PRO A 11 -11.28 -18.93 -9.05
C PRO A 11 -10.22 -18.50 -8.03
N SER A 12 -8.95 -18.60 -8.39
CA SER A 12 -7.89 -17.93 -7.66
C SER A 12 -8.23 -16.44 -7.71
N ARG A 13 -9.00 -15.95 -6.74
CA ARG A 13 -9.14 -14.52 -6.50
C ARG A 13 -7.77 -14.07 -6.07
N GLU A 14 -6.99 -13.61 -7.03
CA GLU A 14 -5.71 -13.01 -6.75
C GLU A 14 -5.89 -11.93 -5.68
N GLY A 15 -5.12 -12.05 -4.59
CA GLY A 15 -5.24 -11.23 -3.38
C GLY A 15 -5.02 -9.73 -3.62
N PHE A 16 -4.63 -9.36 -4.84
CA PHE A 16 -4.53 -7.99 -5.33
C PHE A 16 -5.89 -7.31 -5.51
N THR A 17 -6.99 -8.06 -5.57
CA THR A 17 -8.35 -7.52 -5.72
C THR A 17 -9.04 -7.16 -4.41
N ASN A 18 -8.42 -7.44 -3.25
CA ASN A 18 -9.01 -7.16 -1.95
C ASN A 18 -8.67 -5.73 -1.50
N TYR A 19 -9.70 -4.91 -1.28
CA TYR A 19 -9.55 -3.54 -0.77
C TYR A 19 -8.85 -3.46 0.60
N PHE A 20 -8.98 -4.52 1.40
CA PHE A 20 -8.39 -4.68 2.74
C PHE A 20 -7.15 -5.59 2.78
N LEU A 21 -6.70 -6.12 1.64
CA LEU A 21 -5.47 -6.94 1.53
C LEU A 21 -5.44 -8.21 2.37
N GLU A 22 -6.59 -8.69 2.84
CA GLU A 22 -6.72 -9.86 3.73
C GLU A 22 -6.11 -11.15 3.16
N ASN A 23 -5.75 -11.19 1.87
CA ASN A 23 -5.16 -12.34 1.21
C ASN A 23 -4.01 -11.96 0.25
N ALA A 24 -3.39 -10.80 0.42
CA ALA A 24 -2.27 -10.40 -0.44
C ALA A 24 -1.05 -11.32 -0.18
N GLY A 25 -0.36 -11.71 -1.25
CA GLY A 25 0.76 -12.67 -1.18
C GLY A 25 1.89 -12.14 -0.29
N GLY A 26 2.16 -12.84 0.81
CA GLY A 26 3.27 -12.58 1.73
C GLY A 26 4.46 -13.51 1.51
N TYR A 27 5.55 -13.33 2.28
CA TYR A 27 6.82 -14.09 2.20
C TYR A 27 6.70 -15.62 2.41
N GLY A 28 5.52 -16.15 2.73
CA GLY A 28 5.30 -17.58 2.95
C GLY A 28 6.04 -18.14 4.16
N LYS A 29 5.75 -19.39 4.53
CA LYS A 29 6.46 -20.08 5.63
C LYS A 29 7.80 -20.63 5.12
N GLY A 30 8.82 -19.79 4.97
CA GLY A 30 10.15 -20.26 4.55
C GLY A 30 11.02 -19.24 3.84
N TYR A 31 10.97 -17.97 4.24
CA TYR A 31 11.86 -16.98 3.67
C TYR A 31 13.32 -17.26 4.05
N GLU A 32 14.17 -17.35 3.04
CA GLU A 32 15.63 -17.34 3.18
C GLU A 32 16.17 -16.04 2.57
N PRO A 33 17.10 -15.33 3.24
CA PRO A 33 17.77 -14.18 2.66
C PRO A 33 18.53 -14.57 1.38
N ILE A 34 18.35 -13.79 0.32
CA ILE A 34 18.92 -13.98 -1.03
C ILE A 34 20.20 -13.12 -1.22
N GLY A 35 20.46 -12.12 -0.38
CA GLY A 35 21.68 -11.32 -0.44
C GLY A 35 21.72 -10.05 0.42
N ASN A 36 22.62 -9.13 0.05
CA ASN A 36 23.03 -7.98 0.86
C ASN A 36 21.93 -6.91 1.09
N PHE A 37 20.80 -7.03 0.40
CA PHE A 37 19.67 -6.10 0.48
C PHE A 37 18.52 -6.62 1.33
N ASP A 38 18.57 -7.88 1.78
CA ASP A 38 17.59 -8.38 2.73
C ASP A 38 17.73 -7.65 4.07
N SER A 39 16.59 -7.34 4.69
CA SER A 39 16.51 -6.60 5.95
C SER A 39 17.16 -5.20 5.94
N LYS A 40 17.35 -4.60 4.76
CA LYS A 40 17.80 -3.20 4.63
C LYS A 40 16.59 -2.26 4.48
N ASP A 41 16.16 -1.72 5.61
CA ASP A 41 15.15 -0.67 5.63
C ASP A 41 15.76 0.72 5.39
N VAL A 42 15.36 1.37 4.30
CA VAL A 42 15.69 2.79 4.05
C VAL A 42 14.59 3.64 4.67
N MET A 43 14.71 3.92 5.97
CA MET A 43 13.79 4.81 6.66
C MET A 43 14.21 6.28 6.45
N PRO A 44 13.29 7.15 6.02
CA PRO A 44 13.57 8.58 5.92
C PRO A 44 13.71 9.20 7.31
N LYS A 45 14.51 10.28 7.40
CA LYS A 45 14.84 10.99 8.65
C LYS A 45 13.63 11.62 9.37
N ASN A 46 12.42 11.51 8.81
CA ASN A 46 11.20 12.08 9.38
C ASN A 46 10.63 11.25 10.53
N GLY A 47 11.00 9.98 10.68
CA GLY A 47 10.59 9.11 11.80
C GLY A 47 9.09 8.75 11.84
N VAL A 48 8.31 9.13 10.83
CA VAL A 48 6.84 8.95 10.84
C VAL A 48 6.39 7.80 9.94
N SER A 49 7.15 7.51 8.86
CA SER A 49 6.87 6.38 7.96
C SER A 49 8.06 6.11 7.04
N ALA A 50 8.09 4.96 6.35
CA ALA A 50 9.06 4.64 5.31
C ALA A 50 8.98 5.56 4.06
N TRP A 51 8.08 6.56 4.06
CA TRP A 51 7.85 7.48 2.94
C TRP A 51 8.73 8.73 3.03
N ARG A 52 9.36 9.07 1.90
CA ARG A 52 10.41 10.10 1.79
C ARG A 52 10.04 11.47 2.39
N TYR A 53 8.76 11.86 2.34
CA TYR A 53 8.30 13.14 2.87
C TYR A 53 6.89 13.04 3.44
N THR A 54 6.66 13.71 4.57
CA THR A 54 5.45 13.55 5.36
C THR A 54 4.75 14.86 5.72
N ALA A 55 5.18 15.98 5.15
CA ALA A 55 4.62 17.30 5.43
C ALA A 55 4.19 18.00 4.13
N PRO A 56 3.26 18.97 4.18
CA PRO A 56 2.35 19.29 5.28
C PRO A 56 1.08 18.39 5.29
N ASN A 57 0.46 18.24 6.48
CA ASN A 57 -0.84 17.58 6.65
C ASN A 57 -1.95 18.59 6.33
N GLU A 58 -2.29 18.74 5.07
CA GLU A 58 -3.33 19.67 4.61
C GLU A 58 -4.74 19.10 4.82
N LYS A 59 -5.70 20.00 5.00
CA LYS A 59 -7.12 19.62 5.05
C LYS A 59 -7.60 19.15 3.67
N LEU A 60 -8.41 18.09 3.65
CA LEU A 60 -9.08 17.63 2.44
C LEU A 60 -10.13 18.64 1.94
N MET A 61 -10.31 18.69 0.62
CA MET A 61 -11.35 19.48 -0.06
C MET A 61 -12.76 18.88 0.09
N GLY A 62 -12.85 17.64 0.56
CA GLY A 62 -14.09 16.88 0.66
C GLY A 62 -14.01 15.85 1.78
N PRO A 63 -14.91 14.85 1.78
CA PRO A 63 -14.90 13.79 2.78
C PRO A 63 -13.59 12.98 2.74
N GLU A 64 -13.24 12.37 3.86
CA GLU A 64 -12.13 11.44 3.95
C GLU A 64 -12.33 10.24 3.01
N PHE A 65 -11.23 9.65 2.57
CA PHE A 65 -11.30 8.46 1.74
C PHE A 65 -11.73 7.25 2.58
N GLU A 66 -12.80 6.58 2.14
CA GLU A 66 -13.21 5.29 2.69
C GLU A 66 -12.92 4.19 1.65
N PRO A 67 -12.20 3.12 2.01
CA PRO A 67 -11.98 1.99 1.10
C PRO A 67 -13.29 1.26 0.78
N GLY A 68 -13.59 1.06 -0.50
CA GLY A 68 -14.77 0.34 -0.97
C GLY A 68 -14.75 0.04 -2.47
N PRO A 69 -15.77 -0.65 -3.00
CA PRO A 69 -15.82 -1.05 -4.41
C PRO A 69 -15.85 0.13 -5.39
N ASP A 70 -16.44 1.25 -4.98
CA ASP A 70 -16.52 2.48 -5.79
C ASP A 70 -15.38 3.46 -5.51
N SER A 71 -14.36 3.03 -4.74
CA SER A 71 -13.31 3.90 -4.22
C SER A 71 -12.05 3.83 -5.09
N LEU A 72 -12.20 4.29 -6.33
CA LEU A 72 -11.15 4.21 -7.35
C LEU A 72 -9.98 5.19 -7.11
N PHE A 73 -10.21 6.26 -6.34
CA PHE A 73 -9.25 7.36 -6.18
C PHE A 73 -9.10 7.79 -4.72
N ILE A 74 -8.03 7.33 -4.07
CA ILE A 74 -7.69 7.73 -2.70
C ILE A 74 -7.41 9.22 -2.54
N PHE A 75 -6.85 9.85 -3.58
CA PHE A 75 -6.44 11.25 -3.53
C PHE A 75 -7.45 12.24 -4.12
N LYS A 76 -8.67 11.80 -4.42
CA LYS A 76 -9.70 12.62 -5.10
C LYS A 76 -9.93 13.97 -4.41
N ASN A 77 -9.92 13.96 -3.08
CA ASN A 77 -10.23 15.14 -2.27
C ASN A 77 -8.97 15.80 -1.69
N ASN A 78 -7.78 15.39 -2.10
CA ASN A 78 -6.54 15.97 -1.60
C ASN A 78 -6.21 17.28 -2.31
N GLN A 79 -5.60 18.19 -1.55
CA GLN A 79 -5.02 19.40 -2.11
C GLN A 79 -3.76 19.07 -2.91
N CYS A 80 -3.53 19.88 -3.95
CA CYS A 80 -2.42 19.75 -4.87
C CYS A 80 -1.63 21.05 -4.93
N LYS A 81 -0.48 21.08 -4.24
CA LYS A 81 0.31 22.30 -4.11
C LYS A 81 1.82 22.03 -4.16
N PRO A 82 2.65 23.00 -4.58
CA PRO A 82 4.11 22.86 -4.61
C PRO A 82 4.73 22.61 -3.23
N GLU A 83 4.12 23.08 -2.15
CA GLU A 83 4.63 22.94 -0.78
C GLU A 83 4.60 21.48 -0.30
N CYS A 84 3.80 20.64 -0.95
CA CYS A 84 3.71 19.20 -0.68
C CYS A 84 4.74 18.39 -1.49
N CYS A 85 5.66 19.05 -2.20
CA CYS A 85 6.65 18.36 -3.02
C CYS A 85 7.76 17.72 -2.19
N GLY A 86 7.87 16.41 -2.40
CA GLY A 86 8.48 15.44 -1.49
C GLY A 86 7.55 14.24 -1.31
N ALA A 87 6.23 14.45 -1.42
CA ALA A 87 5.25 13.37 -1.50
C ALA A 87 5.51 12.47 -2.73
N SER A 88 5.13 11.19 -2.63
CA SER A 88 5.34 10.21 -3.71
C SER A 88 4.33 10.30 -4.84
N PHE A 89 3.31 11.15 -4.71
CA PHE A 89 2.24 11.31 -5.68
C PHE A 89 2.13 12.77 -6.11
N SER A 90 1.77 12.99 -7.37
CA SER A 90 1.62 14.30 -7.99
C SER A 90 0.30 14.40 -8.77
N CYS A 91 -0.05 15.64 -9.10
CA CYS A 91 -1.27 16.03 -9.80
C CYS A 91 -0.97 17.29 -10.64
N GLY A 92 -1.93 17.73 -11.45
CA GLY A 92 -1.69 18.79 -12.45
C GLY A 92 -1.12 20.11 -11.91
N SER A 93 -1.40 20.46 -10.63
CA SER A 93 -0.93 21.69 -9.99
C SER A 93 0.23 21.51 -9.01
N GLY A 94 0.86 20.33 -8.95
CA GLY A 94 2.02 20.07 -8.08
C GLY A 94 1.98 18.68 -7.43
N CYS A 95 2.29 18.63 -6.14
CA CYS A 95 2.38 17.38 -5.40
C CYS A 95 1.14 17.18 -4.51
N VAL A 96 0.76 15.92 -4.29
CA VAL A 96 -0.43 15.58 -3.49
C VAL A 96 -0.11 15.72 -2.01
N CYS A 97 -0.89 16.54 -1.30
CA CYS A 97 -0.78 16.71 0.14
C CYS A 97 -1.53 15.56 0.84
N THR A 98 -0.84 14.46 1.16
CA THR A 98 -1.43 13.25 1.75
C THR A 98 -1.68 13.36 3.26
N THR A 99 -2.76 12.76 3.76
CA THR A 99 -3.00 12.64 5.21
C THR A 99 -2.17 11.49 5.83
N PRO A 100 -1.95 11.48 7.16
CA PRO A 100 -1.34 10.34 7.86
C PRO A 100 -2.05 9.01 7.58
N GLU A 101 -3.37 9.00 7.60
CA GLU A 101 -4.22 7.82 7.44
C GLU A 101 -4.09 7.24 6.03
N GLN A 102 -4.10 8.11 5.01
CA GLN A 102 -3.88 7.71 3.62
C GLN A 102 -2.50 7.09 3.42
N ARG A 103 -1.46 7.66 4.05
CA ARG A 103 -0.09 7.10 3.97
C ARG A 103 0.02 5.76 4.65
N GLN A 104 -0.62 5.57 5.80
CA GLN A 104 -0.66 4.28 6.47
C GLN A 104 -1.42 3.25 5.65
N LEU A 105 -2.55 3.63 5.05
CA LEU A 105 -3.32 2.75 4.18
C LEU A 105 -2.50 2.30 2.97
N ILE A 106 -1.77 3.22 2.32
CA ILE A 106 -0.92 2.88 1.18
C ILE A 106 0.30 2.08 1.63
N ALA A 107 0.91 2.43 2.77
CA ALA A 107 2.00 1.65 3.35
C ALA A 107 1.58 0.22 3.65
N GLY A 108 0.34 0.00 4.09
CA GLY A 108 -0.23 -1.33 4.36
C GLY A 108 -0.58 -2.15 3.11
N ARG A 109 -0.60 -1.53 1.92
CA ARG A 109 -0.90 -2.22 0.65
C ARG A 109 0.23 -3.14 0.20
N GLY A 110 -0.11 -4.15 -0.61
CA GLY A 110 0.82 -5.02 -1.32
C GLY A 110 1.12 -6.37 -0.66
N GLY A 111 0.59 -6.71 0.52
CA GLY A 111 0.79 -8.04 1.17
C GLY A 111 2.21 -8.35 1.62
N ASN A 112 3.19 -7.59 1.13
CA ASN A 112 4.61 -7.76 1.38
C ASN A 112 5.08 -7.24 2.75
N ARG A 113 4.12 -7.01 3.67
CA ARG A 113 4.35 -6.59 5.06
C ARG A 113 3.96 -7.65 6.09
N THR A 114 3.77 -8.89 5.65
CA THR A 114 3.94 -10.03 6.55
C THR A 114 5.47 -10.17 6.72
N SER A 115 6.05 -10.25 7.93
CA SER A 115 7.51 -10.13 8.10
C SER A 115 8.27 -11.46 8.00
N PRO A 116 9.37 -11.55 7.25
CA PRO A 116 10.41 -12.53 7.57
C PRO A 116 11.40 -12.04 8.64
N ALA A 117 11.47 -10.73 8.86
CA ALA A 117 12.28 -10.12 9.90
C ALA A 117 11.60 -10.29 11.26
N GLY A 118 12.37 -10.79 12.22
CA GLY A 118 11.92 -11.21 13.55
C GLY A 118 11.12 -10.15 14.29
N ASP A 119 10.33 -10.69 15.20
CA ASP A 119 9.48 -10.00 16.16
C ASP A 119 10.22 -8.85 16.88
N PHE A 120 9.43 -7.82 17.18
CA PHE A 120 9.69 -6.56 17.90
C PHE A 120 10.82 -6.55 18.94
#